data_AF-A0A2N7XB88-F1
#
_entry.id   AF-A0A2N7XB88-F1
#
_cell.length_a   1.000
_cell.length_b   1.000
_cell.length_c   1.000
_cell.angle_alpha   90.00
_cell.angle_beta   90.00
_cell.angle_gamma   90.00
#
_symmetry.space_group_name_H-M   'P 1'
#
loop_
_entity.id
_entity.type
_entity.pdbx_description
1 polymer ?
#
loop_
_entity_poly.entity_id
_entity_poly.type
_entity_poly.pdbx_seq_one_letter_code
_entity_poly.pdbx_strand_id
1 'polypeptide(L)'
;AYGCPSTSAFISIHNMASWMIDRFGGQAVKDKYLPSLVTMDRIASYCLTEPGSGSDAAALRTRAVRDGDHYVLNGQKQFISGAGGTDLLVAMVRTGS
;
A
#
# COMPACT_ATOMS: atom_id res chain seq x y z
N ALA A 1 -13.07 18.08 1.48
CA ALA A 1 -13.33 17.93 0.04
C ALA A 1 -13.70 19.23 -0.68
N TYR A 2 -14.32 20.23 -0.03
CA TYR A 2 -14.80 21.47 -0.70
C TYR A 2 -13.72 22.32 -1.40
N GLY A 3 -12.45 22.27 -0.95
CA GLY A 3 -11.34 22.97 -1.61
C GLY A 3 -10.78 22.21 -2.82
N CYS A 4 -10.18 21.04 -2.58
CA CYS A 4 -9.66 20.19 -3.63
C CYS A 4 -10.04 18.71 -3.36
N PRO A 5 -11.01 18.15 -4.12
CA PRO A 5 -11.45 16.77 -3.93
C PRO A 5 -10.35 15.73 -4.15
N SER A 6 -9.51 15.93 -5.17
CA SER A 6 -8.41 15.00 -5.50
C SER A 6 -7.37 14.93 -4.37
N THR A 7 -6.91 16.08 -3.86
CA THR A 7 -5.99 16.12 -2.72
C THR A 7 -6.61 15.53 -1.46
N SER A 8 -7.89 15.83 -1.20
CA SER A 8 -8.60 15.25 -0.04
C SER A 8 -8.67 13.73 -0.13
N ALA A 9 -8.97 13.20 -1.32
CA ALA A 9 -9.04 11.76 -1.56
C ALA A 9 -7.67 11.09 -1.39
N PHE A 10 -6.61 11.71 -1.89
CA PHE A 10 -5.25 11.19 -1.74
C PHE A 10 -4.77 11.16 -0.28
N ILE A 11 -5.04 12.21 0.50
CA ILE A 11 -4.74 12.22 1.95
C ILE A 11 -5.50 11.11 2.66
N SER A 12 -6.76 10.85 2.28
CA SER A 12 -7.52 9.73 2.83
C SER A 12 -6.87 8.37 2.54
N ILE A 13 -6.36 8.18 1.32
CA ILE A 13 -5.62 6.96 0.92
C ILE A 13 -4.34 6.81 1.73
N HIS A 14 -3.58 7.90 1.90
CA HIS A 14 -2.38 7.89 2.74
C HIS A 14 -2.71 7.49 4.19
N ASN A 15 -3.74 8.11 4.78
CA ASN A 15 -4.19 7.77 6.14
C ASN A 15 -4.62 6.31 6.25
N MET A 16 -5.32 5.78 5.24
CA MET A 16 -5.71 4.37 5.19
C MET A 16 -4.48 3.45 5.15
N ALA A 17 -3.47 3.76 4.36
CA ALA A 17 -2.22 2.98 4.30
C ALA A 17 -1.45 3.02 5.64
N SER A 18 -1.32 4.21 6.24
CA SER A 18 -0.71 4.38 7.57
C SER A 18 -1.47 3.62 8.66
N TRP A 19 -2.80 3.64 8.61
CA TRP A 19 -3.66 2.90 9.54
C TRP A 19 -3.47 1.39 9.42
N MET A 20 -3.27 0.83 8.22
CA MET A 20 -3.01 -0.62 8.10
C MET A 20 -1.71 -1.01 8.81
N ILE A 21 -0.68 -0.17 8.75
CA ILE A 21 0.58 -0.38 9.47
C ILE A 21 0.35 -0.28 10.99
N ASP A 22 -0.34 0.75 11.45
CA ASP A 22 -0.65 0.93 12.87
C ASP A 22 -1.50 -0.22 13.42
N ARG A 23 -2.52 -0.66 12.68
CA ARG A 23 -3.48 -1.64 13.16
C ARG A 23 -2.92 -3.06 13.16
N PHE A 24 -2.15 -3.42 12.13
CA PHE A 24 -1.76 -4.82 11.87
C PHE A 24 -0.24 -5.07 11.87
N GLY A 25 0.58 -4.02 11.78
CA GLY A 25 2.03 -4.15 11.80
C GLY A 25 2.56 -4.56 13.18
N GLY A 26 3.69 -5.29 13.19
CA GLY A 26 4.46 -5.51 14.42
C GLY A 26 5.17 -4.23 14.87
N GLN A 27 5.58 -4.16 16.14
CA GLN A 27 6.17 -2.95 16.73
C GLN A 27 7.35 -2.39 15.91
N ALA A 28 8.26 -3.25 15.46
CA ALA A 28 9.40 -2.84 14.63
C ALA A 28 8.99 -2.18 13.29
N VAL A 29 7.87 -2.60 12.69
CA VAL A 29 7.34 -1.99 11.46
C VAL A 29 6.71 -0.63 11.79
N LYS A 30 5.97 -0.54 12.89
CA LYS A 30 5.36 0.71 13.35
C LYS A 30 6.42 1.78 13.63
N ASP A 31 7.41 1.45 14.45
CA ASP A 31 8.49 2.37 14.84
C ASP A 31 9.29 2.86 13.63
N LYS A 32 9.48 1.98 12.63
CA LYS A 32 10.23 2.32 11.42
C LYS A 32 9.50 3.28 10.49
N TYR A 33 8.17 3.17 10.36
CA TYR A 33 7.43 3.87 9.30
C TYR A 33 6.46 4.93 9.82
N LEU A 34 5.71 4.67 10.90
CA LEU A 34 4.64 5.56 11.35
C LEU A 34 5.12 6.98 11.70
N PRO A 35 6.27 7.19 12.38
CA PRO A 35 6.71 8.55 12.72
C PRO A 35 6.78 9.47 11.49
N SER A 36 7.34 8.97 10.38
CA SER A 36 7.45 9.74 9.12
C SER A 36 6.16 9.83 8.31
N LEU A 37 5.23 8.89 8.50
CA LEU A 37 3.94 8.91 7.82
C LEU A 37 2.97 9.87 8.51
N VAL A 38 2.97 9.95 9.85
CA VAL A 38 2.10 10.84 10.61
C VAL A 38 2.42 12.31 10.36
N THR A 39 3.70 12.65 10.19
CA THR A 39 4.13 14.01 9.82
C THR A 39 3.97 14.30 8.32
N MET A 40 3.65 13.28 7.52
CA MET A 40 3.69 13.30 6.06
C MET A 40 5.06 13.67 5.45
N ASP A 41 6.16 13.54 6.21
CA ASP A 41 7.52 13.62 5.65
C ASP A 41 7.77 12.52 4.60
N ARG A 42 7.04 11.41 4.72
CA ARG A 42 6.88 10.40 3.69
C ARG A 42 5.41 10.19 3.39
N ILE A 43 5.12 9.87 2.12
CA ILE A 43 3.77 9.59 1.65
C ILE A 43 3.65 8.12 1.26
N ALA A 44 2.47 7.56 1.52
CA ALA A 44 2.18 6.14 1.30
C ALA A 44 1.01 5.96 0.34
N SER A 45 1.10 4.93 -0.49
CA SER A 45 0.02 4.47 -1.38
C SER A 45 -0.44 3.07 -1.00
N TYR A 46 -1.69 2.79 -1.35
CA TYR A 46 -2.30 1.48 -1.21
C TYR A 46 -2.37 0.74 -2.55
N CYS A 47 -1.83 -0.48 -2.61
CA CYS A 47 -1.71 -1.25 -3.84
C CYS A 47 -2.54 -2.54 -3.79
N LEU A 48 -3.79 -2.47 -4.27
CA LEU A 48 -4.69 -3.63 -4.36
C LEU A 48 -4.98 -4.02 -5.82
N THR A 49 -5.57 -3.09 -6.58
CA THR A 49 -6.13 -3.34 -7.91
C THR A 49 -5.08 -3.79 -8.92
N GLU A 50 -5.46 -4.74 -9.77
CA GLU A 50 -4.67 -5.27 -10.88
C GLU A 50 -5.46 -5.16 -12.19
N PRO A 51 -4.83 -5.23 -13.37
CA PRO A 51 -5.54 -5.16 -14.65
C PRO A 51 -6.68 -6.18 -14.83
N GLY A 52 -6.57 -7.35 -14.18
CA GLY A 52 -7.61 -8.38 -14.17
C GLY A 52 -8.43 -8.47 -12.89
N SER A 53 -8.20 -7.60 -11.90
CA SER A 53 -8.80 -7.72 -10.55
C SER A 53 -9.07 -6.34 -9.95
N GLY A 54 -10.25 -5.81 -10.25
CA GLY A 54 -10.79 -4.55 -9.68
C GLY A 54 -11.81 -4.83 -8.59
N SER A 55 -13.08 -5.02 -8.97
CA SER A 55 -14.17 -5.34 -8.03
C SER A 55 -14.00 -6.71 -7.38
N ASP A 56 -13.51 -7.70 -8.13
CA ASP A 56 -13.08 -8.99 -7.58
C ASP A 56 -11.64 -8.91 -7.09
N ALA A 57 -11.46 -8.27 -5.94
CA ALA A 57 -10.15 -8.04 -5.35
C ALA A 57 -9.46 -9.32 -4.88
N ALA A 58 -10.23 -10.34 -4.48
CA ALA A 58 -9.69 -11.60 -3.97
C ALA A 58 -9.01 -12.44 -5.07
N ALA A 59 -9.37 -12.20 -6.35
CA ALA A 59 -8.76 -12.83 -7.51
C ALA A 59 -7.37 -12.28 -7.90
N LEU A 60 -6.79 -11.36 -7.10
CA LEU A 60 -5.45 -10.80 -7.35
C LEU A 60 -4.39 -11.90 -7.57
N ARG A 61 -3.43 -11.62 -8.45
CA ARG A 61 -2.40 -12.56 -8.91
C ARG A 61 -0.98 -12.12 -8.61
N THR A 62 -0.74 -10.85 -8.24
CA THR A 62 0.60 -10.41 -7.79
C THR A 62 1.07 -11.32 -6.67
N ARG A 63 2.22 -11.96 -6.87
CA ARG A 63 2.72 -13.02 -6.01
C ARG A 63 3.95 -12.57 -5.25
N ALA A 64 4.03 -12.97 -3.99
CA ALA A 64 5.22 -12.86 -3.16
C ALA A 64 5.69 -14.28 -2.80
N VAL A 65 6.86 -14.67 -3.31
CA VAL A 65 7.46 -15.98 -3.06
C VAL A 65 8.58 -15.82 -2.06
N ARG A 66 8.58 -16.60 -0.97
CA ARG A 66 9.66 -16.57 0.01
C ARG A 66 10.93 -17.18 -0.62
N ASP A 67 12.03 -16.44 -0.56
CA ASP A 67 13.36 -16.87 -0.97
C ASP A 67 14.33 -16.55 0.17
N GLY A 68 14.70 -17.57 0.95
CA GLY A 68 15.47 -17.40 2.19
C GLY A 68 14.78 -16.49 3.22
N ASP A 69 15.40 -15.34 3.48
CA ASP A 69 15.00 -14.34 4.48
C ASP A 69 14.11 -13.22 3.92
N HIS A 70 13.85 -13.20 2.61
CA HIS A 70 13.05 -12.18 1.95
C HIS A 70 11.94 -12.78 1.07
N TYR A 71 11.13 -11.89 0.49
CA TYR A 71 10.12 -12.25 -0.49
C TYR A 71 10.46 -11.62 -1.84
N VAL A 72 10.40 -12.42 -2.91
CA VAL A 72 10.48 -11.95 -4.30
C VAL A 72 9.07 -11.69 -4.80
N LEU A 73 8.79 -10.43 -5.13
CA LEU A 73 7.48 -9.98 -5.62
C LEU A 73 7.48 -9.94 -7.16
N ASN A 74 6.46 -10.56 -7.76
CA ASN A 74 6.23 -10.52 -9.22
C ASN A 74 4.75 -10.29 -9.51
N GLY A 75 4.45 -9.27 -10.31
CA GLY A 75 3.08 -8.95 -10.72
C GLY A 75 2.94 -7.51 -11.19
N GLN A 76 1.69 -7.06 -11.34
CA GLN A 76 1.35 -5.73 -11.80
C GLN A 76 0.19 -5.18 -10.97
N LYS A 77 0.32 -3.91 -10.59
CA LYS A 77 -0.73 -3.14 -9.92
C LYS A 77 -1.16 -1.98 -10.81
N GLN A 78 -2.44 -1.62 -10.76
CA GLN A 78 -3.02 -0.59 -11.63
C GLN A 78 -3.86 0.40 -10.84
N PHE A 79 -3.90 1.65 -11.31
CA PHE A 79 -4.66 2.76 -10.69
C PHE A 79 -4.23 3.10 -9.26
N ILE A 80 -2.93 2.93 -8.96
CA ILE A 80 -2.39 3.23 -7.64
C ILE A 80 -2.22 4.76 -7.50
N SER A 81 -3.07 5.37 -6.69
CA SER A 81 -3.02 6.81 -6.42
C SER A 81 -1.68 7.21 -5.81
N GLY A 82 -0.98 8.16 -6.44
CA GLY A 82 0.33 8.65 -6.01
C GLY A 82 1.53 7.77 -6.41
N ALA A 83 1.33 6.60 -7.03
CA ALA A 83 2.44 5.77 -7.47
C ALA A 83 3.38 6.51 -8.42
N GLY A 84 4.69 6.34 -8.21
CA GLY A 84 5.75 7.10 -8.88
C GLY A 84 6.23 8.33 -8.09
N GLY A 85 5.43 8.83 -7.14
CA GLY A 85 5.80 9.94 -6.25
C GLY A 85 5.67 9.64 -4.75
N THR A 86 5.17 8.47 -4.36
CA THR A 86 5.09 8.03 -2.95
C THR A 86 6.32 7.22 -2.53
N ASP A 87 6.70 7.37 -1.26
CA ASP A 87 7.89 6.74 -0.69
C ASP A 87 7.62 5.30 -0.22
N LEU A 88 6.36 4.98 0.08
CA LEU A 88 5.97 3.68 0.66
C LEU A 88 4.73 3.11 -0.01
N LEU A 89 4.76 1.81 -0.29
CA LEU A 89 3.65 1.06 -0.88
C LEU A 89 3.17 -0.02 0.09
N VAL A 90 1.91 0.07 0.53
CA VAL A 90 1.23 -1.03 1.23
C VAL A 90 0.58 -1.91 0.17
N ALA A 91 1.23 -3.03 -0.17
CA ALA A 91 0.83 -3.88 -1.28
C ALA A 91 0.15 -5.18 -0.84
N MET A 92 -1.01 -5.45 -1.42
CA MET A 92 -1.73 -6.71 -1.28
C MET A 92 -1.22 -7.72 -2.29
N VAL A 93 -0.67 -8.83 -1.79
CA VAL A 93 0.02 -9.85 -2.59
C VAL A 93 -0.38 -11.26 -2.12
N ARG A 94 -0.33 -12.23 -3.03
CA ARG A 94 -0.59 -13.65 -2.73
C ARG A 94 0.70 -14.34 -2.32
N THR A 95 0.70 -14.94 -1.14
CA THR A 95 1.80 -15.78 -0.63
C THR A 95 1.51 -17.28 -0.70
N GLY A 96 0.24 -17.65 -0.85
CA GLY A 96 -0.20 -19.05 -1.05
C GLY A 96 -0.08 -19.55 -2.48
N SER A 97 -0.50 -20.80 -2.69
CA SER A 97 -0.81 -21.37 -4.01
C SER A 97 -2.05 -20.71 -4.61
#